data_AF-A0A6J8CRD2-F1
#
_entry.id   AF-A0A6J8CRD2-F1
#
_cell.length_a   1.000
_cell.length_b   1.000
_cell.length_c   1.000
_cell.angle_alpha   90.00
_cell.angle_beta   90.00
_cell.angle_gamma   90.00
#
_symmetry.space_group_name_H-M   'P 1'
#
loop_
_entity.id
_entity.type
_entity.pdbx_description
1 polymer ?
#
loop_
_entity_poly.entity_id
_entity_poly.type
_entity_poly.pdbx_seq_one_letter_code
_entity_poly.pdbx_strand_id
1 'polypeptide(L)'
;MFVHNKTDDWLNGKNEQEKSLLLSKARKDVKSTRQKFKERLFEIEMCRRANLEEKMKKAEDTERARIEKLEGYTSAILDWGLWQTDAQVDLHIGTISKCNKDKIEALKAQLNFRRHVLIKKPKEKDVFNFTKVIGTCKRRVNLTVEELTCNVKKLVEHAFTITSSTVDNQEEGDVPILVGKAIKMYFEGTDGSVKTSWTGHVISTVDTISIPVFRGARLFTVVQCQV
;
A
#
# COMPACT_ATOMS: atom_id res chain seq x y z
N MET A 1 14.77 34.42 26.66
CA MET A 1 14.14 35.10 25.50
C MET A 1 13.39 36.36 25.99
N PHE A 2 14.10 37.39 26.48
CA PHE A 2 13.55 38.73 26.86
C PHE A 2 14.63 39.84 26.87
N VAL A 3 15.72 39.68 26.11
CA VAL A 3 16.91 40.55 26.20
C VAL A 3 16.66 41.98 25.66
N HIS A 4 15.57 42.19 24.92
CA HIS A 4 15.19 43.49 24.33
C HIS A 4 13.92 44.07 24.94
N ASN A 5 13.56 43.65 26.16
CA ASN A 5 12.33 44.12 26.79
C ASN A 5 12.52 45.54 27.36
N LYS A 6 12.24 46.57 26.55
CA LYS A 6 12.28 48.00 26.94
C LYS A 6 11.14 48.43 27.87
N THR A 7 10.41 47.48 28.46
CA THR A 7 9.28 47.78 29.35
C THR A 7 9.76 48.48 30.62
N ASP A 8 10.96 48.16 31.11
CA ASP A 8 11.53 48.84 32.29
C ASP A 8 11.95 50.29 31.96
N ASP A 9 12.67 50.50 30.86
CA ASP A 9 13.02 51.84 30.35
C ASP A 9 11.76 52.71 30.12
N TRP A 10 10.69 52.12 29.59
CA TRP A 10 9.40 52.80 29.38
C TRP A 10 8.67 53.10 30.70
N LEU A 11 8.73 52.20 31.69
CA LEU A 11 8.15 52.41 33.02
C LEU A 11 8.90 53.51 33.79
N ASN A 12 10.21 53.60 33.62
CA ASN A 12 11.06 54.60 34.27
C ASN A 12 10.89 56.00 33.66
N GLY A 13 10.37 56.10 32.44
CA GLY A 13 9.99 57.37 31.80
C GLY A 13 8.64 57.95 32.26
N LYS A 14 7.93 57.31 33.20
CA LYS A 14 6.61 57.74 33.69
C LYS A 14 6.67 58.33 35.09
N ASN A 15 5.67 59.16 35.42
CA ASN A 15 5.51 59.70 36.77
C ASN A 15 5.20 58.59 37.79
N GLU A 16 5.65 58.77 39.03
CA GLU A 16 5.55 57.75 40.09
C GLU A 16 4.10 57.28 40.36
N GLN A 17 3.13 58.20 40.26
CA GLN A 17 1.71 57.88 40.42
C GLN A 17 1.19 56.99 39.28
N GLU A 18 1.58 57.27 38.04
CA GLU A 18 1.20 56.47 36.87
C GLU A 18 1.87 55.10 36.89
N LYS A 19 3.14 55.05 37.30
CA LYS A 19 3.91 53.81 37.48
C LYS A 19 3.24 52.89 38.49
N SER A 20 2.85 53.43 39.65
CA SER A 20 2.13 52.69 40.69
C SER A 20 0.78 52.17 40.20
N LEU A 21 0.01 52.99 39.47
CA LEU A 21 -1.29 52.60 38.93
C LEU A 21 -1.16 51.47 37.89
N LEU A 22 -0.18 51.55 36.99
CA LEU A 22 0.10 50.53 35.98
C LEU A 22 0.56 49.21 36.60
N LEU A 23 1.46 49.25 37.59
CA LEU A 23 1.93 48.06 38.31
C LEU A 23 0.80 47.43 39.13
N SER A 24 -0.06 48.22 39.77
CA SER A 24 -1.24 47.74 40.50
C SER A 24 -2.21 47.03 39.57
N LYS A 25 -2.51 47.62 38.41
CA LYS A 25 -3.36 47.02 37.38
C LYS A 25 -2.76 45.71 36.85
N ALA A 26 -1.47 45.73 36.50
CA ALA A 26 -0.77 44.53 36.03
C ALA A 26 -0.81 43.40 37.08
N ARG A 27 -0.55 43.70 38.36
CA ARG A 27 -0.63 42.72 39.45
C ARG A 27 -2.02 42.11 39.61
N LYS A 28 -3.09 42.91 39.46
CA LYS A 28 -4.47 42.42 39.47
C LYS A 28 -4.74 41.46 38.31
N ASP A 29 -4.19 41.76 37.14
CA ASP A 29 -4.45 40.99 35.91
C ASP A 29 -3.63 39.69 35.82
N VAL A 30 -2.48 39.57 36.54
CA VAL A 30 -1.59 38.39 36.50
C VAL A 30 -2.34 37.07 36.69
N LYS A 31 -3.30 37.00 37.64
CA LYS A 31 -4.04 35.77 37.90
C LYS A 31 -4.89 35.36 36.69
N SER A 32 -5.58 36.31 36.07
CA SER A 32 -6.40 36.05 34.88
C SER A 32 -5.53 35.72 33.67
N THR A 33 -4.39 36.39 33.49
CA THR A 33 -3.45 36.09 32.40
C THR A 33 -2.86 34.69 32.52
N ARG A 34 -2.43 34.28 33.72
CA ARG A 34 -1.93 32.92 33.97
C ARG A 34 -2.99 31.86 33.71
N GLN A 35 -4.23 32.13 34.09
CA GLN A 35 -5.35 31.23 33.85
C GLN A 35 -5.61 31.07 32.34
N LYS A 36 -5.72 32.18 31.60
CA LYS A 36 -5.86 32.17 30.14
C LYS A 36 -4.71 31.44 29.44
N PHE A 37 -3.48 31.59 29.94
CA PHE A 37 -2.33 30.88 29.39
C PHE A 37 -2.43 29.37 29.61
N LYS A 38 -2.86 28.92 30.80
CA LYS A 38 -3.09 27.50 31.08
C LYS A 38 -4.20 26.92 30.21
N GLU A 39 -5.31 27.64 30.07
CA GLU A 39 -6.43 27.27 29.19
C GLU A 39 -5.95 27.13 27.75
N ARG A 40 -5.19 28.10 27.24
CA ARG A 40 -4.63 28.04 25.89
C ARG A 40 -3.66 26.87 25.70
N LEU A 41 -2.84 26.55 26.70
CA LEU A 41 -1.97 25.37 26.63
C LEU A 41 -2.77 24.08 26.56
N PHE A 42 -3.85 23.99 27.35
CA PHE A 42 -4.75 22.84 27.32
C PHE A 42 -5.47 22.71 25.96
N GLU A 43 -5.97 23.81 25.40
CA GLU A 43 -6.57 23.84 24.07
C GLU A 43 -5.59 23.40 22.99
N ILE A 44 -4.34 23.91 23.01
CA ILE A 44 -3.30 23.51 22.06
C ILE A 44 -3.05 22.00 22.14
N GLU A 45 -2.97 21.45 23.34
CA GLU A 45 -2.75 20.02 23.55
C GLU A 45 -3.93 19.17 23.04
N MET A 46 -5.16 19.60 23.31
CA MET A 46 -6.37 18.94 22.80
C MET A 46 -6.43 18.98 21.26
N CYS A 47 -6.13 20.13 20.64
CA CYS A 47 -6.05 20.24 19.19
C CYS A 47 -4.96 19.34 18.60
N ARG A 48 -3.80 19.20 19.26
CA ARG A 48 -2.74 18.30 18.81
C ARG A 48 -3.19 16.84 18.83
N ARG A 49 -3.85 16.40 19.90
CA ARG A 49 -4.39 15.04 20.00
C ARG A 49 -5.44 14.78 18.92
N ALA A 50 -6.39 15.69 18.74
CA ALA A 50 -7.40 15.57 17.69
C ALA A 50 -6.78 15.47 16.30
N ASN A 51 -5.77 16.30 16.00
CA ASN A 51 -5.06 16.24 14.72
C ASN A 51 -4.28 14.94 14.53
N LEU A 52 -3.71 14.37 15.60
CA LEU A 52 -3.03 13.08 15.54
C LEU A 52 -4.03 11.95 15.30
N GLU A 53 -5.15 11.95 16.01
CA GLU A 53 -6.21 10.95 15.86
C GLU A 53 -6.82 11.00 14.45
N GLU A 54 -7.07 12.19 13.90
CA GLU A 54 -7.54 12.34 12.53
C GLU A 54 -6.52 11.80 11.51
N LYS A 55 -5.21 12.02 11.73
CA LYS A 55 -4.16 11.45 10.89
C LYS A 55 -4.10 9.93 10.99
N MET A 56 -4.22 9.37 12.18
CA MET A 56 -4.27 7.93 12.40
C MET A 56 -5.46 7.31 11.67
N LYS A 57 -6.66 7.89 11.85
CA LYS A 57 -7.88 7.43 11.18
C LYS A 57 -7.74 7.50 9.65
N LYS A 58 -7.21 8.60 9.11
CA LYS A 58 -6.94 8.71 7.67
C LYS A 58 -5.97 7.64 7.17
N ALA A 59 -4.91 7.34 7.94
CA ALA A 59 -3.97 6.29 7.58
C ALA A 59 -4.64 4.90 7.57
N GLU A 60 -5.45 4.59 8.59
CA GLU A 60 -6.23 3.35 8.66
C GLU A 60 -7.22 3.21 7.51
N ASP A 61 -7.97 4.27 7.20
CA ASP A 61 -8.92 4.29 6.08
C ASP A 61 -8.21 4.09 4.73
N THR A 62 -7.03 4.71 4.54
CA THR A 62 -6.24 4.51 3.33
C THR A 62 -5.71 3.09 3.20
N GLU A 63 -5.31 2.46 4.31
CA GLU A 63 -4.83 1.08 4.31
C GLU A 63 -5.97 0.10 4.08
N ARG A 64 -7.13 0.31 4.71
CA ARG A 64 -8.34 -0.48 4.45
C ARG A 64 -8.75 -0.42 2.98
N ALA A 65 -8.79 0.78 2.41
CA ALA A 65 -9.09 0.96 0.99
C ALA A 65 -8.03 0.33 0.06
N ARG A 66 -6.77 0.25 0.50
CA ARG A 66 -5.71 -0.46 -0.23
C ARG A 66 -5.95 -1.97 -0.21
N ILE A 67 -6.26 -2.53 0.96
CA ILE A 67 -6.53 -3.97 1.14
C ILE A 67 -7.76 -4.37 0.32
N GLU A 68 -8.86 -3.63 0.44
CA GLU A 68 -10.11 -3.88 -0.31
C GLU A 68 -9.86 -3.92 -1.82
N LYS A 69 -9.02 -3.01 -2.35
CA LYS A 69 -8.63 -3.04 -3.76
C LYS A 69 -7.82 -4.29 -4.14
N LEU A 70 -6.90 -4.72 -3.28
CA LEU A 70 -6.11 -5.94 -3.51
C LEU A 70 -6.96 -7.20 -3.46
N GLU A 71 -7.92 -7.25 -2.53
CA GLU A 71 -8.93 -8.31 -2.46
C GLU A 71 -9.77 -8.33 -3.73
N GLY A 72 -10.25 -7.16 -4.20
CA GLY A 72 -10.98 -7.06 -5.46
C GLY A 72 -10.20 -7.59 -6.67
N TYR A 73 -8.91 -7.28 -6.77
CA TYR A 73 -8.06 -7.84 -7.83
C TYR A 73 -7.84 -9.35 -7.70
N THR A 74 -7.76 -9.86 -6.47
CA THR A 74 -7.59 -11.29 -6.20
C THR A 74 -8.86 -12.05 -6.54
N SER A 75 -10.03 -11.57 -6.11
CA SER A 75 -11.33 -12.14 -6.46
C SER A 75 -11.55 -12.20 -7.97
N ALA A 76 -11.21 -11.12 -8.70
CA ALA A 76 -11.31 -11.14 -10.16
C ALA A 76 -10.43 -12.22 -10.81
N ILE A 77 -9.25 -12.52 -10.25
CA ILE A 77 -8.42 -13.62 -10.74
C ILE A 77 -8.95 -14.99 -10.37
N LEU A 78 -9.64 -15.14 -9.24
CA LEU A 78 -10.32 -16.39 -8.91
C LEU A 78 -11.40 -16.72 -9.94
N ASP A 79 -12.11 -15.71 -10.45
CA ASP A 79 -13.16 -15.89 -11.47
C ASP A 79 -12.59 -16.29 -12.84
N TRP A 80 -11.51 -15.63 -13.29
CA TRP A 80 -10.95 -15.84 -14.64
C TRP A 80 -9.80 -16.85 -14.70
N GLY A 81 -9.22 -17.21 -13.56
CA GLY A 81 -7.99 -18.00 -13.43
C GLY A 81 -6.72 -17.18 -13.71
N LEU A 82 -5.58 -17.59 -13.14
CA LEU A 82 -4.28 -16.95 -13.40
C LEU A 82 -3.56 -17.61 -14.58
N TRP A 83 -3.27 -16.86 -15.65
CA TRP A 83 -2.63 -17.41 -16.85
C TRP A 83 -1.12 -17.26 -16.78
N GLN A 84 -0.39 -18.36 -16.83
CA GLN A 84 1.04 -18.43 -16.54
C GLN A 84 1.91 -18.70 -17.76
N THR A 85 1.34 -19.09 -18.90
CA THR A 85 2.06 -19.34 -20.16
C THR A 85 1.36 -18.66 -21.31
N ASP A 86 2.10 -18.33 -22.37
CA ASP A 86 1.52 -17.71 -23.57
C ASP A 86 0.43 -18.60 -24.20
N ALA A 87 0.65 -19.92 -24.18
CA ALA A 87 -0.33 -20.90 -24.63
C ALA A 87 -1.62 -20.85 -23.80
N GLN A 88 -1.53 -20.68 -22.47
CA GLN A 88 -2.70 -20.50 -21.62
C GLN A 88 -3.43 -19.19 -21.93
N VAL A 89 -2.71 -18.10 -22.19
CA VAL A 89 -3.32 -16.82 -22.57
C VAL A 89 -4.17 -17.00 -23.84
N ASP A 90 -3.60 -17.61 -24.88
CA ASP A 90 -4.31 -17.84 -26.15
C ASP A 90 -5.50 -18.78 -25.98
N LEU A 91 -5.32 -19.86 -25.23
CA LEU A 91 -6.38 -20.82 -24.93
C LEU A 91 -7.56 -20.16 -24.21
N HIS A 92 -7.31 -19.41 -23.13
CA HIS A 92 -8.36 -18.76 -22.35
C HIS A 92 -9.03 -17.62 -23.12
N ILE A 93 -8.29 -16.84 -23.91
CA ILE A 93 -8.86 -15.83 -24.82
C ILE A 93 -9.75 -16.47 -25.89
N GLY A 94 -9.39 -17.66 -26.38
CA GLY A 94 -10.20 -18.44 -27.31
C GLY A 94 -11.45 -19.06 -26.67
N THR A 95 -11.37 -19.40 -25.37
CA THR A 95 -12.44 -20.04 -24.61
C THR A 95 -13.49 -19.05 -24.10
N ILE A 96 -13.06 -17.86 -23.68
CA ILE A 96 -13.98 -16.78 -23.28
C ILE A 96 -14.85 -16.41 -24.49
N SER A 97 -16.16 -16.38 -24.27
CA SER A 97 -17.22 -16.24 -25.28
C SER A 97 -16.97 -15.08 -26.27
N LYS A 98 -17.72 -15.05 -27.40
CA LYS A 98 -17.54 -14.07 -28.49
C LYS A 98 -17.68 -12.59 -28.08
N CYS A 99 -18.07 -12.28 -26.85
CA CYS A 99 -18.16 -10.91 -26.36
C CYS A 99 -16.76 -10.34 -26.10
N ASN A 100 -16.36 -9.34 -26.90
CA ASN A 100 -15.08 -8.63 -26.69
C ASN A 100 -14.99 -7.95 -25.32
N LYS A 101 -16.12 -7.64 -24.68
CA LYS A 101 -16.15 -7.00 -23.37
C LYS A 101 -15.53 -7.90 -22.29
N ASP A 102 -15.93 -9.17 -22.24
CA ASP A 102 -15.47 -10.12 -21.22
C ASP A 102 -13.98 -10.44 -21.41
N LYS A 103 -13.51 -10.52 -22.66
CA LYS A 103 -12.08 -10.69 -22.98
C LYS A 103 -11.25 -9.53 -22.44
N ILE A 104 -11.73 -8.29 -22.62
CA ILE A 104 -11.06 -7.09 -22.10
C ILE A 104 -11.06 -7.12 -20.57
N GLU A 105 -12.16 -7.54 -19.94
CA GLU A 105 -12.27 -7.61 -18.49
C GLU A 105 -11.31 -8.65 -17.88
N ALA A 106 -11.26 -9.85 -18.45
CA ALA A 106 -10.31 -10.88 -18.07
C ALA A 106 -8.85 -10.41 -18.24
N LEU A 107 -8.52 -9.77 -19.37
CA LEU A 107 -7.18 -9.21 -19.62
C LEU A 107 -6.81 -8.11 -18.62
N LYS A 108 -7.77 -7.23 -18.28
CA LYS A 108 -7.57 -6.21 -17.24
C LYS A 108 -7.36 -6.83 -15.88
N ALA A 109 -8.09 -7.89 -15.53
CA ALA A 109 -7.89 -8.63 -14.29
C ALA A 109 -6.46 -9.19 -14.22
N GLN A 110 -5.98 -9.84 -15.29
CA GLN A 110 -4.59 -10.31 -15.39
C GLN A 110 -3.58 -9.18 -15.14
N LEU A 111 -3.71 -8.06 -15.87
CA LEU A 111 -2.77 -6.95 -15.78
C LEU A 111 -2.78 -6.28 -14.40
N ASN A 112 -3.96 -6.03 -13.83
CA ASN A 112 -4.09 -5.42 -12.51
C ASN A 112 -3.54 -6.32 -11.40
N PHE A 113 -3.85 -7.62 -11.44
CA PHE A 113 -3.32 -8.56 -10.46
C PHE A 113 -1.79 -8.64 -10.53
N ARG A 114 -1.24 -8.72 -11.73
CA ARG A 114 0.21 -8.74 -11.94
C ARG A 114 0.89 -7.45 -11.45
N ARG A 115 0.25 -6.30 -11.64
CA ARG A 115 0.76 -5.00 -11.20
C ARG A 115 0.67 -4.80 -9.69
N HIS A 116 -0.49 -5.09 -9.11
CA HIS A 116 -0.82 -4.67 -7.75
C HIS A 116 -0.64 -5.77 -6.71
N VAL A 117 -0.87 -7.03 -7.08
CA VAL A 117 -0.74 -8.19 -6.17
C VAL A 117 0.62 -8.84 -6.31
N LEU A 118 1.05 -9.17 -7.54
CA LEU A 118 2.37 -9.77 -7.78
C LEU A 118 3.51 -8.75 -7.84
N ILE A 119 3.19 -7.45 -7.92
CA ILE A 119 4.17 -6.35 -7.96
C ILE A 119 5.23 -6.57 -9.05
N LYS A 120 4.81 -7.11 -10.20
CA LYS A 120 5.72 -7.34 -11.33
C LYS A 120 6.21 -5.99 -11.88
N LYS A 121 7.53 -5.87 -12.04
CA LYS A 121 8.17 -4.70 -12.65
C LYS A 121 8.50 -5.02 -14.12
N PRO A 122 7.68 -4.56 -15.09
CA PRO A 122 7.98 -4.76 -16.50
C PRO A 122 9.18 -3.91 -16.92
N LYS A 123 9.89 -4.35 -17.96
CA LYS A 123 10.94 -3.56 -18.61
C LYS A 123 10.35 -2.30 -19.26
N GLU A 124 9.16 -2.44 -19.85
CA GLU A 124 8.40 -1.35 -20.48
C GLU A 124 7.33 -0.82 -19.52
N LYS A 125 7.31 0.51 -19.31
CA LYS A 125 6.34 1.15 -18.39
C LYS A 125 4.91 1.12 -18.91
N ASP A 126 4.71 0.97 -20.21
CA ASP A 126 3.41 1.11 -20.86
C ASP A 126 2.57 -0.18 -20.85
N VAL A 127 3.14 -1.30 -20.40
CA VAL A 127 2.49 -2.63 -20.39
C VAL A 127 1.23 -2.65 -19.52
N PHE A 128 1.18 -1.82 -18.48
CA PHE A 128 0.02 -1.72 -17.59
C PHE A 128 -0.96 -0.60 -17.95
N ASN A 129 -0.73 0.12 -19.05
CA ASN A 129 -1.65 1.16 -19.50
C ASN A 129 -2.81 0.51 -20.27
N PHE A 130 -4.04 0.97 -20.04
CA PHE A 130 -5.24 0.49 -20.75
C PHE A 130 -5.65 1.39 -21.92
N THR A 131 -4.96 2.53 -22.07
CA THR A 131 -5.25 3.53 -23.08
C THR A 131 -3.98 3.97 -23.76
N LYS A 132 -4.05 4.20 -25.07
CA LYS A 132 -2.99 4.82 -25.86
C LYS A 132 -3.44 6.18 -26.39
N VAL A 133 -2.46 7.04 -26.65
CA VAL A 133 -2.69 8.33 -27.29
C VAL A 133 -2.52 8.14 -28.79
N ILE A 134 -3.54 8.49 -29.59
CA ILE A 134 -3.50 8.35 -31.06
C ILE A 134 -3.51 9.74 -31.71
N GLY A 135 -2.58 9.95 -32.64
CA GLY A 135 -2.52 11.11 -33.53
C GLY A 135 -1.95 12.39 -32.92
N THR A 136 -1.83 13.41 -33.76
CA THR A 136 -1.36 14.77 -33.41
C THR A 136 -2.28 15.47 -32.40
N CYS A 137 -3.56 15.08 -32.35
CA CYS A 137 -4.58 15.70 -31.49
C CYS A 137 -4.61 15.17 -30.03
N LYS A 138 -3.62 14.37 -29.60
CA LYS A 138 -3.50 13.84 -28.22
C LYS A 138 -4.76 13.16 -27.66
N ARG A 139 -5.57 12.52 -28.51
CA ARG A 139 -6.80 11.83 -28.07
C ARG A 139 -6.46 10.47 -27.45
N ARG A 140 -7.03 10.18 -26.27
CA ARG A 140 -6.89 8.87 -25.60
C ARG A 140 -7.94 7.89 -26.12
N VAL A 141 -7.48 6.70 -26.48
CA VAL A 141 -8.32 5.59 -26.95
C VAL A 141 -7.98 4.34 -26.15
N ASN A 142 -8.99 3.52 -25.83
CA ASN A 142 -8.80 2.24 -25.16
C ASN A 142 -8.02 1.27 -26.06
N LEU A 143 -7.15 0.46 -25.45
CA LEU A 143 -6.43 -0.60 -26.17
C LEU A 143 -7.39 -1.70 -26.65
N THR A 144 -7.04 -2.34 -27.76
CA THR A 144 -7.81 -3.48 -28.30
C THR A 144 -7.49 -4.78 -27.55
N VAL A 145 -8.26 -5.84 -27.81
CA VAL A 145 -8.05 -7.17 -27.20
C VAL A 145 -6.66 -7.69 -27.53
N GLU A 146 -6.22 -7.51 -28.77
CA GLU A 146 -4.93 -7.98 -29.29
C GLU A 146 -3.76 -7.27 -28.58
N GLU A 147 -3.88 -5.95 -28.39
CA GLU A 147 -2.87 -5.16 -27.69
C GLU A 147 -2.74 -5.55 -26.22
N LEU A 148 -3.89 -5.72 -25.53
CA LEU A 148 -3.91 -6.17 -24.14
C LEU A 148 -3.39 -7.61 -23.98
N THR A 149 -3.69 -8.49 -24.96
CA THR A 149 -3.16 -9.85 -25.00
C THR A 149 -1.63 -9.84 -25.11
N CYS A 150 -1.09 -9.03 -26.01
CA CYS A 150 0.35 -8.85 -26.15
C CYS A 150 1.00 -8.36 -24.83
N ASN A 151 0.37 -7.40 -24.16
CA ASN A 151 0.86 -6.91 -22.87
C ASN A 151 0.88 -8.03 -21.80
N VAL A 152 -0.13 -8.89 -21.74
CA VAL A 152 -0.15 -10.03 -20.81
C VAL A 152 0.96 -11.03 -21.14
N LYS A 153 1.14 -11.38 -22.42
CA LYS A 153 2.20 -12.31 -22.87
C LYS A 153 3.60 -11.81 -22.50
N LYS A 154 3.90 -10.53 -22.74
CA LYS A 154 5.16 -9.89 -22.29
C LYS A 154 5.43 -10.10 -20.79
N LEU A 155 4.40 -10.03 -19.94
CA LEU A 155 4.56 -10.23 -18.49
C LEU A 155 4.70 -11.71 -18.09
N VAL A 156 4.20 -12.61 -18.92
CA VAL A 156 4.19 -14.05 -18.71
C VAL A 156 5.54 -14.65 -19.13
N GLU A 157 6.08 -14.27 -20.28
CA GLU A 157 7.41 -14.69 -20.74
C GLU A 157 8.51 -14.31 -19.75
N HIS A 158 8.40 -13.12 -19.15
CA HIS A 158 9.30 -12.67 -18.09
C HIS A 158 9.11 -13.37 -16.73
N ALA A 159 8.03 -14.13 -16.53
CA ALA A 159 7.79 -14.84 -15.28
C ALA A 159 8.77 -16.02 -15.11
N PHE A 160 9.14 -16.69 -16.20
CA PHE A 160 10.02 -17.86 -16.17
C PHE A 160 11.51 -17.49 -16.06
N THR A 161 11.89 -16.29 -16.48
CA THR A 161 13.30 -15.86 -16.53
C THR A 161 13.83 -15.35 -15.18
N ILE A 162 12.97 -14.99 -14.22
CA ILE A 162 13.41 -14.44 -12.92
C ILE A 162 13.88 -15.55 -11.96
N THR A 163 13.44 -16.79 -12.16
CA THR A 163 13.85 -17.95 -11.33
C THR A 163 15.34 -18.33 -11.43
N SER A 164 16.10 -17.75 -12.36
CA SER A 164 17.48 -18.18 -12.63
C SER A 164 18.57 -17.23 -12.14
N SER A 165 18.25 -16.07 -11.56
CA SER A 165 19.26 -15.06 -11.22
C SER A 165 19.54 -14.84 -9.72
N THR A 166 18.89 -15.59 -8.81
CA THR A 166 19.11 -15.43 -7.36
C THR A 166 19.24 -16.74 -6.59
N VAL A 167 19.79 -17.78 -7.22
CA VAL A 167 20.25 -18.98 -6.50
C VAL A 167 21.68 -19.30 -6.95
N ASP A 168 22.61 -18.45 -6.53
CA ASP A 168 24.02 -18.83 -6.54
C ASP A 168 24.18 -19.94 -5.49
N ASN A 169 24.41 -21.16 -5.97
CA ASN A 169 24.82 -22.37 -5.21
C ASN A 169 23.72 -23.22 -4.54
N GLN A 170 22.69 -23.65 -5.28
CA GLN A 170 22.11 -24.97 -5.00
C GLN A 170 22.05 -25.80 -6.27
N GLU A 171 22.52 -27.04 -6.14
CA GLU A 171 22.55 -28.05 -7.18
C GLU A 171 21.21 -28.11 -7.92
N GLU A 172 21.34 -28.24 -9.23
CA GLU A 172 20.30 -28.35 -10.24
C GLU A 172 19.46 -29.63 -10.00
N GLY A 173 18.62 -29.58 -8.98
CA GLY A 173 17.69 -30.63 -8.59
C GLY A 173 16.29 -30.06 -8.54
N ASP A 174 15.46 -30.46 -9.50
CA ASP A 174 13.99 -30.38 -9.53
C ASP A 174 13.36 -29.57 -8.38
N VAL A 175 13.33 -28.24 -8.49
CA VAL A 175 12.46 -27.45 -7.63
C VAL A 175 11.04 -27.64 -8.17
N PRO A 176 10.14 -28.37 -7.47
CA PRO A 176 8.83 -28.64 -8.02
C PRO A 176 8.07 -27.33 -8.20
N ILE A 177 7.60 -27.08 -9.43
CA ILE A 177 6.67 -25.99 -9.71
C ILE A 177 5.38 -26.29 -8.93
N LEU A 178 5.25 -25.66 -7.76
CA LEU A 178 4.09 -25.82 -6.89
C LEU A 178 2.93 -24.93 -7.31
N VAL A 179 3.18 -23.92 -8.15
CA VAL A 179 2.15 -22.95 -8.56
C VAL A 179 1.01 -23.62 -9.31
N GLY A 180 -0.22 -23.34 -8.91
CA GLY A 180 -1.45 -23.95 -9.41
C GLY A 180 -1.83 -25.26 -8.72
N LYS A 181 -0.95 -25.86 -7.91
CA LYS A 181 -1.25 -27.12 -7.21
C LYS A 181 -2.00 -26.90 -5.91
N ALA A 182 -2.93 -27.80 -5.62
CA ALA A 182 -3.50 -27.94 -4.28
C ALA A 182 -2.42 -28.44 -3.32
N ILE A 183 -2.26 -27.76 -2.19
CA ILE A 183 -1.30 -28.10 -1.15
C ILE A 183 -2.00 -28.21 0.20
N LYS A 184 -1.46 -29.07 1.05
CA LYS A 184 -1.83 -29.16 2.47
C LYS A 184 -0.66 -28.67 3.30
N MET A 185 -0.87 -27.56 3.99
CA MET A 185 0.12 -26.91 4.83
C MET A 185 -0.09 -27.29 6.28
N TYR A 186 1.00 -27.51 7.01
CA TYR A 186 0.97 -27.84 8.42
C TYR A 186 1.64 -26.73 9.20
N PHE A 187 0.94 -26.18 10.19
CA PHE A 187 1.48 -25.18 11.10
C PHE A 187 1.60 -25.78 12.50
N GLU A 188 2.77 -25.60 13.10
CA GLU A 188 2.99 -25.93 14.50
C GLU A 188 2.57 -24.75 15.37
N GLY A 189 1.73 -25.01 16.38
CA GLY A 189 1.40 -24.02 17.40
C GLY A 189 2.64 -23.62 18.19
N THR A 190 2.62 -22.41 18.77
CA THR A 190 3.72 -21.87 19.60
C THR A 190 4.11 -22.75 20.78
N ASP A 191 3.17 -23.60 21.21
CA ASP A 191 3.29 -24.42 22.41
C ASP A 191 3.72 -25.86 22.09
N GLY A 192 4.10 -26.13 20.83
CA GLY A 192 4.58 -27.44 20.40
C GLY A 192 3.49 -28.52 20.24
N SER A 193 2.22 -28.20 20.45
CA SER A 193 1.10 -29.14 20.28
C SER A 193 0.18 -28.82 19.10
N VAL A 194 -0.35 -29.90 18.50
CA VAL A 194 -1.29 -30.03 17.37
C VAL A 194 -0.88 -29.26 16.10
N LYS A 195 -0.43 -30.01 15.09
CA LYS A 195 -0.27 -29.53 13.72
C LYS A 195 -1.64 -29.18 13.15
N THR A 196 -1.94 -27.89 13.05
CA THR A 196 -3.14 -27.46 12.31
C THR A 196 -2.84 -27.57 10.83
N SER A 197 -3.68 -28.30 10.10
CA SER A 197 -3.52 -28.46 8.66
C SER A 197 -4.50 -27.59 7.89
N TRP A 198 -4.00 -26.83 6.93
CA TRP A 198 -4.80 -25.99 6.05
C TRP A 198 -4.63 -26.45 4.61
N THR A 199 -5.72 -26.56 3.87
CA THR A 199 -5.70 -26.88 2.44
C THR A 199 -5.87 -25.60 1.64
N GLY A 200 -5.03 -25.40 0.63
CA GLY A 200 -5.08 -24.22 -0.23
C GLY A 200 -4.46 -24.50 -1.59
N HIS A 201 -4.48 -23.52 -2.47
CA HIS A 201 -3.79 -23.58 -3.77
C HIS A 201 -2.62 -22.61 -3.77
N VAL A 202 -1.48 -23.02 -4.35
CA VAL A 202 -0.36 -22.09 -4.53
C VAL A 202 -0.67 -21.18 -5.70
N ILE A 203 -0.84 -19.88 -5.46
CA ILE A 203 -1.29 -18.94 -6.49
C ILE A 203 -0.11 -18.45 -7.35
N SER A 204 1.04 -18.13 -6.73
CA SER A 204 2.24 -17.65 -7.44
C SER A 204 3.48 -17.85 -6.57
N THR A 205 4.64 -17.92 -7.21
CA THR A 205 5.91 -17.59 -6.55
C THR A 205 5.99 -16.07 -6.37
N VAL A 206 6.55 -15.63 -5.24
CA VAL A 206 6.75 -14.21 -4.92
C VAL A 206 8.25 -13.97 -4.84
N ASP A 207 8.76 -12.99 -5.59
CA ASP A 207 10.15 -12.57 -5.46
C ASP A 207 10.38 -12.08 -4.02
N THR A 208 11.55 -12.39 -3.45
CA THR A 208 11.93 -12.02 -2.08
C THR A 208 11.56 -10.56 -1.78
N ILE A 209 10.53 -10.38 -0.96
CA ILE A 209 10.20 -9.06 -0.43
C ILE A 209 11.38 -8.66 0.46
N SER A 210 12.13 -7.64 0.07
CA SER A 210 13.08 -6.99 0.96
C SER A 210 12.28 -6.25 2.04
N ILE A 211 11.78 -6.99 3.02
CA ILE A 211 11.20 -6.42 4.22
C ILE A 211 12.37 -5.75 4.94
N PRO A 212 12.38 -4.42 5.16
CA PRO A 212 13.36 -3.82 6.05
C PRO A 212 13.23 -4.52 7.41
N VAL A 213 14.31 -5.18 7.81
CA VAL A 213 14.41 -6.04 8.97
C VAL A 213 14.04 -5.27 10.23
N PHE A 214 12.76 -5.27 10.60
CA PHE A 214 12.38 -5.24 12.00
C PHE A 214 12.61 -6.66 12.51
N ARG A 215 13.61 -6.81 13.37
CA ARG A 215 13.97 -8.08 14.02
C ARG A 215 12.71 -8.74 14.57
N GLY A 216 12.26 -9.83 13.93
CA GLY A 216 11.27 -10.73 14.54
C GLY A 216 10.16 -11.33 13.66
N ALA A 217 10.04 -11.09 12.35
CA ALA A 217 8.93 -11.64 11.56
C ALA A 217 9.38 -12.63 10.46
N ARG A 218 8.76 -13.82 10.46
CA ARG A 218 8.94 -14.93 9.51
C ARG A 218 8.29 -14.62 8.15
N LEU A 219 8.81 -15.26 7.10
CA LEU A 219 8.27 -15.26 5.73
C LEU A 219 6.76 -15.56 5.71
N PHE A 220 5.98 -14.71 5.08
CA PHE A 220 4.56 -14.94 4.81
C PHE A 220 4.37 -15.38 3.35
N THR A 221 3.93 -16.61 3.17
CA THR A 221 3.28 -17.08 1.93
C THR A 221 1.83 -16.62 1.98
N VAL A 222 1.33 -15.97 0.92
CA VAL A 222 -0.10 -15.64 0.81
C VAL A 222 -0.85 -16.95 0.53
N VAL A 223 -1.62 -17.40 1.51
CA VAL A 223 -2.45 -18.62 1.45
C VAL A 223 -3.87 -18.18 1.75
N GLN A 224 -4.78 -18.36 0.79
CA GLN A 224 -6.20 -18.17 1.03
C GLN A 224 -6.76 -19.46 1.62
N CYS A 225 -7.14 -19.41 2.89
CA CYS A 225 -7.83 -20.49 3.57
C CYS A 225 -9.33 -20.37 3.34
N GLN A 226 -9.98 -21.42 2.86
CA GLN A 226 -11.43 -21.58 2.97
C GLN A 226 -11.74 -22.36 4.26
N VAL A 227 -12.69 -21.87 5.05
CA VAL A 227 -13.27 -22.57 6.22
C VAL A 227 -14.39 -23.47 5.75
#